data_AF-A0A318MT00-F1
#
_entry.id   AF-A0A318MT00-F1
#
_cell.length_a   1.000
_cell.length_b   1.000
_cell.length_c   1.000
_cell.angle_alpha   90.00
_cell.angle_beta   90.00
_cell.angle_gamma   90.00
#
_symmetry.space_group_name_H-M   'P 1'
#
loop_
_entity.id
_entity.type
_entity.pdbx_description
1 polymer ?
#
loop_
_entity_poly.entity_id
_entity_poly.type
_entity_poly.pdbx_seq_one_letter_code
_entity_poly.pdbx_strand_id
1 'polypeptide(L)'
;GTPIRKNNIFSEKIPLEAFVLYEEPASFYQSGVWSEALRFLFEKTNINNDSQEEESLEKITQYLHSQHGVRYDIVKGTPYFADLLSDKFSFSLMRYLKKKTNFEIKNTGLPDIYGRTDIKRVKLQRQVSFTDFNIVNCYDQAAAINVLAGALGIKTEFLFIEPFGYIKETKLVGIDDSFDFIPTSPPDECNNPFFADPYNSPLRIVNGFEDINHDNLPRSGFGNHAVCAFLSKNKTYSDYANDRNQYEKDVLIYDACAGPILGLNFSQYKSTAVAYNSSNPIYITIKRIYNLNEVFWDDIH
;
A
#
# COMPACT_ATOMS: atom_id res chain seq x y z
N GLY A 1 30.91 60.56 5.79
CA GLY A 1 31.15 59.16 5.37
C GLY A 1 29.88 58.37 5.63
N THR A 2 29.34 57.73 4.61
CA THR A 2 28.12 56.91 4.72
C THR A 2 28.47 55.59 5.41
N PRO A 3 27.68 55.09 6.39
CA PRO A 3 27.96 53.82 7.03
C PRO A 3 27.68 52.69 6.03
N ILE A 4 28.69 51.85 5.78
CA ILE A 4 28.51 50.59 5.05
C ILE A 4 27.66 49.67 5.93
N ARG A 5 26.40 49.42 5.52
CA ARG A 5 25.61 48.31 6.07
C ARG A 5 26.35 47.02 5.74
N LYS A 6 26.74 46.27 6.77
CA LYS A 6 27.13 44.87 6.63
C LYS A 6 25.90 44.11 6.13
N ASN A 7 25.87 43.88 4.82
CA ASN A 7 24.97 42.93 4.20
C ASN A 7 25.43 41.53 4.66
N ASN A 8 24.85 41.01 5.73
CA ASN A 8 24.89 39.59 6.07
C ASN A 8 24.07 38.85 4.99
N ILE A 9 24.69 38.61 3.83
CA ILE A 9 24.05 37.87 2.72
C ILE A 9 24.11 36.35 2.95
N PHE A 10 24.91 35.87 3.91
CA PHE A 10 24.93 34.44 4.24
C PHE A 10 25.17 34.23 5.74
N SER A 11 24.18 33.66 6.43
CA SER A 11 24.47 32.71 7.52
C SER A 11 23.30 31.79 7.87
N GLU A 12 22.37 31.51 6.96
CA GLU A 12 21.56 30.30 7.15
C GLU A 12 22.46 29.11 6.84
N LYS A 13 22.89 28.43 7.91
CA LYS A 13 23.55 27.14 7.81
C LYS A 13 22.51 26.15 7.31
N ILE A 14 22.56 25.81 6.04
CA ILE A 14 21.74 24.70 5.50
C ILE A 14 22.38 23.41 6.04
N PRO A 15 21.62 22.57 6.77
CA PRO A 15 22.15 21.28 7.23
C PRO A 15 22.49 20.41 6.02
N LEU A 16 23.69 19.83 6.04
CA LEU A 16 24.12 18.83 5.08
C LEU A 16 23.61 17.46 5.57
N GLU A 17 22.81 16.80 4.75
CA GLU A 17 22.40 15.41 4.96
C GLU A 17 23.12 14.53 3.92
N ALA A 18 23.66 13.41 4.37
CA ALA A 18 24.30 12.42 3.51
C ALA A 18 23.62 11.07 3.74
N PHE A 19 23.12 10.46 2.67
CA PHE A 19 22.52 9.14 2.68
C PHE A 19 23.38 8.20 1.83
N VAL A 20 23.54 6.96 2.30
CA VAL A 20 24.20 5.89 1.56
C VAL A 20 23.12 5.00 1.00
N LEU A 21 23.13 4.81 -0.32
CA LEU A 21 22.12 4.05 -1.06
C LEU A 21 22.74 2.80 -1.68
N TYR A 22 21.91 1.84 -2.09
CA TYR A 22 22.37 0.66 -2.82
C TYR A 22 22.82 1.04 -4.23
N GLU A 23 21.98 1.81 -4.92
CA GLU A 23 22.18 2.27 -6.30
C GLU A 23 21.59 3.68 -6.49
N GLU A 24 21.64 4.19 -7.73
CA GLU A 24 20.94 5.43 -8.07
C GLU A 24 19.42 5.31 -7.78
N PRO A 25 18.79 6.36 -7.22
CA PRO A 25 17.34 6.39 -7.07
C PRO A 25 16.62 6.14 -8.39
N ALA A 26 15.44 5.52 -8.32
CA ALA A 26 14.65 5.19 -9.49
C ALA A 26 14.35 6.41 -10.39
N SER A 27 14.31 6.19 -11.70
CA SER A 27 14.22 7.26 -12.71
C SER A 27 12.95 8.10 -12.67
N PHE A 28 11.90 7.65 -11.98
CA PHE A 28 10.68 8.43 -11.76
C PHE A 28 10.86 9.57 -10.72
N TYR A 29 12.02 9.64 -10.05
CA TYR A 29 12.39 10.79 -9.21
C TYR A 29 12.96 11.93 -10.06
N GLN A 30 12.22 13.04 -10.16
CA GLN A 30 12.61 14.17 -11.03
C GLN A 30 13.53 15.20 -10.33
N SER A 31 13.21 15.67 -9.12
CA SER A 31 14.12 16.41 -8.22
C SER A 31 13.48 16.65 -6.84
N GLY A 32 14.27 16.68 -5.75
CA GLY A 32 13.85 17.09 -4.39
C GLY A 32 12.89 16.15 -3.62
N VAL A 33 12.14 15.29 -4.31
CA VAL A 33 11.15 14.40 -3.68
C VAL A 33 11.79 13.18 -3.03
N TRP A 34 12.83 12.64 -3.66
CA TRP A 34 13.52 11.44 -3.16
C TRP A 34 14.19 11.70 -1.81
N SER A 35 14.65 12.92 -1.51
CA SER A 35 15.22 13.25 -0.20
C SER A 35 14.18 13.19 0.93
N GLU A 36 12.91 13.54 0.68
CA GLU A 36 11.86 13.37 1.69
C GLU A 36 11.53 11.89 1.91
N ALA A 37 11.54 11.08 0.84
CA ALA A 37 11.43 9.64 0.95
C ALA A 37 12.57 9.05 1.79
N LEU A 38 13.80 9.51 1.56
CA LEU A 38 14.98 9.09 2.33
C LEU A 38 14.91 9.54 3.79
N ARG A 39 14.57 10.79 4.08
CA ARG A 39 14.38 11.24 5.46
C ARG A 39 13.35 10.39 6.18
N PHE A 40 12.20 10.16 5.54
CA PHE A 40 11.16 9.28 6.08
C PHE A 40 11.72 7.88 6.37
N LEU A 41 12.42 7.26 5.42
CA LEU A 41 12.98 5.93 5.61
C LEU A 41 13.99 5.88 6.75
N PHE A 42 15.03 6.71 6.71
CA PHE A 42 16.09 6.72 7.70
C PHE A 42 15.58 7.08 9.11
N GLU A 43 14.52 7.89 9.22
CA GLU A 43 13.90 8.23 10.50
C GLU A 43 12.94 7.16 11.01
N LYS A 44 12.17 6.52 10.12
CA LYS A 44 11.01 5.69 10.49
C LYS A 44 11.25 4.19 10.43
N THR A 45 12.13 3.72 9.55
CA THR A 45 12.31 2.27 9.30
C THR A 45 13.62 1.72 9.85
N ASN A 46 14.54 2.56 10.34
CA ASN A 46 15.84 2.15 10.89
C ASN A 46 16.69 1.32 9.90
N ILE A 47 16.71 1.73 8.63
CA ILE A 47 17.43 1.04 7.53
C ILE A 47 18.94 1.37 7.47
N ASN A 48 19.44 2.15 8.42
CA ASN A 48 20.76 2.80 8.35
C ASN A 48 21.94 1.80 8.38
N ASN A 49 21.69 0.53 8.71
CA ASN A 49 22.70 -0.51 8.86
C ASN A 49 22.46 -1.70 7.93
N ASP A 50 21.55 -1.55 6.97
CA ASP A 50 21.07 -2.67 6.17
C ASP A 50 22.08 -2.98 5.08
N SER A 51 22.52 -4.24 5.05
CA SER A 51 23.53 -4.68 4.09
C SER A 51 22.93 -5.33 2.84
N GLN A 52 21.64 -5.66 2.87
CA GLN A 52 20.91 -6.36 1.81
C GLN A 52 19.61 -5.62 1.48
N GLU A 53 19.26 -5.57 0.19
CA GLU A 53 18.04 -4.90 -0.32
C GLU A 53 16.78 -5.51 0.31
N GLU A 54 16.76 -6.83 0.50
CA GLU A 54 15.67 -7.57 1.12
C GLU A 54 15.40 -7.10 2.55
N GLU A 55 16.44 -6.83 3.35
CA GLU A 55 16.29 -6.35 4.73
C GLU A 55 15.60 -4.99 4.77
N SER A 56 16.00 -4.09 3.85
CA SER A 56 15.36 -2.77 3.70
C SER A 56 13.89 -2.91 3.30
N LEU A 57 13.59 -3.80 2.34
CA LEU A 57 12.21 -4.06 1.89
C LEU A 57 11.34 -4.64 3.02
N GLU A 58 11.88 -5.54 3.85
CA GLU A 58 11.18 -6.07 5.01
C GLU A 58 10.82 -4.96 6.00
N LYS A 59 11.78 -4.09 6.34
CA LYS A 59 11.55 -2.97 7.27
C LYS A 59 10.55 -1.96 6.73
N ILE A 60 10.65 -1.62 5.45
CA ILE A 60 9.66 -0.76 4.77
C ILE A 60 8.26 -1.38 4.89
N THR A 61 8.13 -2.65 4.50
CA THR A 61 6.85 -3.36 4.50
C THR A 61 6.24 -3.45 5.90
N GLN A 62 7.04 -3.82 6.90
CA GLN A 62 6.61 -3.87 8.29
C GLN A 62 6.16 -2.50 8.81
N TYR A 63 6.92 -1.44 8.52
CA TYR A 63 6.57 -0.10 8.94
C TYR A 63 5.24 0.35 8.34
N LEU A 64 5.08 0.18 7.02
CA LEU A 64 3.87 0.58 6.31
C LEU A 64 2.62 -0.20 6.77
N HIS A 65 2.79 -1.47 7.14
CA HIS A 65 1.70 -2.30 7.67
C HIS A 65 1.27 -1.90 9.09
N SER A 66 2.22 -1.70 10.01
CA SER A 66 1.89 -1.64 11.44
C SER A 66 2.14 -0.29 12.11
N GLN A 67 3.03 0.55 11.56
CA GLN A 67 3.56 1.73 12.25
C GLN A 67 3.27 3.04 11.53
N HIS A 68 2.93 2.99 10.25
CA HIS A 68 2.63 4.18 9.47
C HIS A 68 1.37 4.89 9.96
N GLY A 69 0.48 4.22 10.69
CA GLY A 69 -0.74 4.81 11.27
C GLY A 69 -1.80 5.13 10.21
N VAL A 70 -1.86 4.30 9.18
CA VAL A 70 -2.96 4.20 8.22
C VAL A 70 -3.75 2.92 8.50
N ARG A 71 -4.94 2.79 7.92
CA ARG A 71 -5.90 1.71 8.15
C ARG A 71 -6.47 1.22 6.84
N TYR A 72 -6.77 -0.06 6.76
CA TYR A 72 -7.32 -0.66 5.55
C TYR A 72 -8.71 -0.10 5.20
N ASP A 73 -9.00 0.07 3.91
CA ASP A 73 -10.34 0.38 3.39
C ASP A 73 -11.24 -0.85 3.49
N ILE A 74 -11.89 -0.97 4.64
CA ILE A 74 -12.81 -2.06 4.99
C ILE A 74 -14.17 -1.98 4.30
N VAL A 75 -14.36 -1.07 3.34
CA VAL A 75 -15.65 -0.92 2.65
C VAL A 75 -15.56 -1.32 1.18
N LYS A 76 -14.65 -0.73 0.40
CA LYS A 76 -14.60 -0.99 -1.06
C LYS A 76 -13.21 -1.24 -1.61
N GLY A 77 -12.16 -1.15 -0.79
CA GLY A 77 -10.78 -1.32 -1.25
C GLY A 77 -10.39 -0.35 -2.36
N THR A 78 -10.89 0.89 -2.33
CA THR A 78 -10.60 1.90 -3.37
C THR A 78 -9.26 2.59 -3.07
N PRO A 79 -8.38 2.86 -4.06
CA PRO A 79 -7.10 3.52 -3.79
C PRO A 79 -7.28 5.01 -3.56
N TYR A 80 -6.52 5.62 -2.64
CA TYR A 80 -6.65 7.04 -2.32
C TYR A 80 -5.42 7.88 -2.71
N PHE A 81 -4.29 7.21 -2.92
CA PHE A 81 -2.99 7.83 -3.20
C PHE A 81 -2.39 7.32 -4.51
N ALA A 82 -2.76 6.11 -4.95
CA ALA A 82 -2.46 5.57 -6.27
C ALA A 82 -3.55 5.91 -7.30
N ASP A 83 -3.16 6.27 -8.52
CA ASP A 83 -4.05 6.43 -9.66
C ASP A 83 -3.79 5.35 -10.72
N LEU A 84 -4.86 4.61 -11.04
CA LEU A 84 -4.90 3.49 -11.98
C LEU A 84 -5.71 3.82 -13.25
N LEU A 85 -6.34 5.00 -13.31
CA LEU A 85 -7.33 5.35 -14.32
C LEU A 85 -6.72 5.94 -15.60
N SER A 86 -5.40 6.08 -15.67
CA SER A 86 -4.69 6.57 -16.85
C SER A 86 -3.77 5.50 -17.43
N ASP A 87 -3.35 5.65 -18.69
CA ASP A 87 -2.32 4.80 -19.32
C ASP A 87 -0.99 4.80 -18.54
N LYS A 88 -0.86 5.69 -17.54
CA LYS A 88 0.26 5.78 -16.62
C LYS A 88 -0.19 5.49 -15.18
N PHE A 89 0.47 4.51 -14.57
CA PHE A 89 0.35 4.29 -13.12
C PHE A 89 1.15 5.37 -12.37
N SER A 90 0.52 6.01 -11.40
CA SER A 90 1.11 7.11 -10.63
C SER A 90 0.74 7.07 -9.16
N PHE A 91 1.58 7.67 -8.32
CA PHE A 91 1.41 7.67 -6.86
C PHE A 91 1.76 9.04 -6.26
N SER A 92 0.90 9.56 -5.39
CA SER A 92 1.14 10.83 -4.68
C SER A 92 1.82 10.58 -3.34
N LEU A 93 3.15 10.50 -3.35
CA LEU A 93 3.95 10.16 -2.16
C LEU A 93 3.72 11.13 -1.01
N MET A 94 3.74 12.44 -1.24
CA MET A 94 3.58 13.40 -0.14
C MET A 94 2.20 13.37 0.50
N ARG A 95 1.15 13.16 -0.31
CA ARG A 95 -0.20 12.96 0.19
C ARG A 95 -0.28 11.71 1.06
N TYR A 96 0.35 10.61 0.63
CA TYR A 96 0.42 9.38 1.41
C TYR A 96 1.16 9.59 2.73
N LEU A 97 2.39 10.13 2.70
CA LEU A 97 3.20 10.36 3.90
C LEU A 97 2.54 11.30 4.91
N LYS A 98 1.86 12.35 4.41
CA LYS A 98 1.12 13.31 5.25
C LYS A 98 -0.31 12.85 5.58
N LYS A 99 -0.78 11.73 5.01
CA LYS A 99 -2.16 11.24 5.15
C LYS A 99 -3.18 12.32 4.79
N LYS A 100 -2.95 13.00 3.66
CA LYS A 100 -3.79 14.10 3.16
C LYS A 100 -4.31 13.73 1.79
N THR A 101 -5.63 13.75 1.60
CA THR A 101 -6.23 13.45 0.29
C THR A 101 -7.14 14.56 -0.20
N ASN A 102 -7.40 14.59 -1.52
CA ASN A 102 -8.34 15.50 -2.15
C ASN A 102 -9.73 14.86 -2.35
N PHE A 103 -10.03 13.84 -1.55
CA PHE A 103 -11.30 13.13 -1.50
C PHE A 103 -11.96 13.28 -0.14
N GLU A 104 -13.28 13.23 -0.11
CA GLU A 104 -14.08 13.07 1.10
C GLU A 104 -14.93 11.80 0.98
N ILE A 105 -15.20 11.15 2.11
CA ILE A 105 -16.13 10.01 2.19
C ILE A 105 -17.50 10.56 2.59
N LYS A 106 -18.52 10.24 1.80
CA LYS A 106 -19.93 10.56 2.10
C LYS A 106 -20.74 9.30 2.30
N ASN A 107 -21.54 9.28 3.36
CA ASN A 107 -22.60 8.30 3.53
C ASN A 107 -23.74 8.64 2.56
N THR A 108 -24.24 7.62 1.87
CA THR A 108 -25.22 7.77 0.78
C THR A 108 -26.49 6.96 1.00
N GLY A 109 -26.53 6.11 2.03
CA GLY A 109 -27.68 5.27 2.38
C GLY A 109 -28.07 5.38 3.85
N LEU A 110 -29.20 4.74 4.18
CA LEU A 110 -29.58 4.49 5.57
C LEU A 110 -28.65 3.43 6.18
N PRO A 111 -28.35 3.50 7.49
CA PRO A 111 -27.59 2.47 8.15
C PRO A 111 -28.35 1.14 8.12
N ASP A 112 -27.62 0.03 7.96
CA ASP A 112 -28.14 -1.31 8.16
C ASP A 112 -28.30 -1.62 9.66
N ILE A 113 -28.68 -2.86 9.99
CA ILE A 113 -28.90 -3.28 11.39
C ILE A 113 -27.63 -3.27 12.24
N TYR A 114 -26.44 -3.16 11.62
CA TYR A 114 -25.14 -3.06 12.27
C TYR A 114 -24.59 -1.63 12.28
N GLY A 115 -25.39 -0.64 11.83
CA GLY A 115 -24.98 0.76 11.75
C GLY A 115 -24.11 1.12 10.55
N ARG A 116 -23.92 0.20 9.60
CA ARG A 116 -23.08 0.40 8.41
C ARG A 116 -23.87 1.12 7.32
N THR A 117 -23.26 2.07 6.63
CA THR A 117 -23.90 2.81 5.53
C THR A 117 -23.13 2.63 4.24
N ASP A 118 -23.85 2.62 3.12
CA ASP A 118 -23.24 2.76 1.81
C ASP A 118 -22.43 4.07 1.73
N ILE A 119 -21.12 3.97 1.45
CA ILE A 119 -20.26 5.14 1.28
C ILE A 119 -19.88 5.40 -0.17
N LYS A 120 -19.64 6.67 -0.46
CA LYS A 120 -19.11 7.17 -1.73
C LYS A 120 -17.91 8.07 -1.50
N ARG A 121 -16.84 7.81 -2.25
CA ARG A 121 -15.70 8.73 -2.39
C ARG A 121 -16.06 9.87 -3.34
N VAL A 122 -15.92 11.10 -2.90
CA VAL A 122 -16.18 12.31 -3.70
C VAL A 122 -14.92 13.16 -3.79
N LYS A 123 -14.55 13.59 -5.00
CA LYS A 123 -13.41 14.49 -5.19
C LYS A 123 -13.76 15.90 -4.70
N LEU A 124 -12.88 16.48 -3.90
CA LEU A 124 -13.00 17.86 -3.44
C LEU A 124 -12.92 18.80 -4.64
N GLN A 125 -13.83 19.79 -4.68
CA GLN A 125 -14.07 20.64 -5.84
C GLN A 125 -12.93 21.61 -6.16
N ARG A 126 -11.97 21.81 -5.24
CA ARG A 126 -10.78 22.63 -5.46
C ARG A 126 -9.56 21.74 -5.26
N GLN A 127 -8.73 21.61 -6.30
CA GLN A 127 -7.48 20.81 -6.27
C GLN A 127 -6.53 21.18 -5.12
N VAL A 128 -6.73 22.33 -4.48
CA VAL A 128 -5.98 22.84 -3.32
C VAL A 128 -6.56 22.44 -1.95
N SER A 129 -7.76 21.87 -1.88
CA SER A 129 -8.34 21.45 -0.60
C SER A 129 -7.93 20.02 -0.26
N PHE A 130 -7.37 19.85 0.93
CA PHE A 130 -6.97 18.56 1.48
C PHE A 130 -7.67 18.27 2.80
N THR A 131 -8.03 17.01 3.05
CA THR A 131 -8.51 16.53 4.35
C THR A 131 -7.58 15.46 4.90
N ASP A 132 -7.54 15.33 6.22
CA ASP A 132 -6.91 14.17 6.88
C ASP A 132 -7.57 12.89 6.41
N PHE A 133 -6.73 11.92 6.11
CA PHE A 133 -7.12 10.69 5.46
C PHE A 133 -6.13 9.57 5.73
N ASN A 134 -6.50 8.70 6.65
CA ASN A 134 -5.69 7.59 7.12
C ASN A 134 -6.14 6.25 6.53
N ILE A 135 -6.94 6.23 5.45
CA ILE A 135 -7.42 4.99 4.83
C ILE A 135 -6.58 4.66 3.59
N VAL A 136 -6.24 3.39 3.43
CA VAL A 136 -5.40 2.86 2.34
C VAL A 136 -5.94 1.51 1.86
N ASN A 137 -5.53 1.09 0.67
CA ASN A 137 -5.78 -0.26 0.17
C ASN A 137 -4.48 -0.95 -0.31
N CYS A 138 -4.61 -2.09 -0.99
CA CYS A 138 -3.48 -2.85 -1.51
C CYS A 138 -2.66 -2.08 -2.56
N TYR A 139 -3.29 -1.23 -3.37
CA TYR A 139 -2.57 -0.44 -4.36
C TYR A 139 -1.77 0.68 -3.74
N ASP A 140 -2.34 1.39 -2.76
CA ASP A 140 -1.64 2.44 -2.03
C ASP A 140 -0.41 1.86 -1.33
N GLN A 141 -0.56 0.69 -0.68
CA GLN A 141 0.52 -0.01 0.01
C GLN A 141 1.60 -0.53 -0.94
N ALA A 142 1.22 -1.23 -2.02
CA ALA A 142 2.18 -1.73 -3.00
C ALA A 142 2.94 -0.58 -3.68
N ALA A 143 2.27 0.52 -4.01
CA ALA A 143 2.89 1.70 -4.59
C ALA A 143 3.86 2.36 -3.59
N ALA A 144 3.46 2.49 -2.32
CA ALA A 144 4.31 3.05 -1.28
C ALA A 144 5.60 2.25 -1.10
N ILE A 145 5.54 0.91 -1.01
CA ILE A 145 6.74 0.07 -0.92
C ILE A 145 7.63 0.31 -2.16
N ASN A 146 7.06 0.26 -3.36
CA ASN A 146 7.82 0.46 -4.60
C ASN A 146 8.51 1.82 -4.68
N VAL A 147 7.80 2.90 -4.36
CA VAL A 147 8.34 4.26 -4.41
C VAL A 147 9.45 4.42 -3.38
N LEU A 148 9.23 3.96 -2.14
CA LEU A 148 10.21 4.06 -1.07
C LEU A 148 11.44 3.20 -1.34
N ALA A 149 11.28 1.97 -1.83
CA ALA A 149 12.38 1.11 -2.28
C ALA A 149 13.18 1.78 -3.40
N GLY A 150 12.49 2.36 -4.38
CA GLY A 150 13.12 3.12 -5.46
C GLY A 150 13.93 4.32 -4.97
N ALA A 151 13.62 4.92 -3.82
CA ALA A 151 14.44 6.00 -3.25
C ALA A 151 15.83 5.51 -2.82
N LEU A 152 15.93 4.24 -2.42
CA LEU A 152 17.17 3.57 -2.02
C LEU A 152 17.95 2.99 -3.21
N GLY A 153 17.42 3.13 -4.43
CA GLY A 153 17.94 2.48 -5.63
C GLY A 153 17.56 1.00 -5.78
N ILE A 154 16.66 0.50 -4.93
CA ILE A 154 16.19 -0.88 -5.02
C ILE A 154 15.15 -0.98 -6.13
N LYS A 155 15.42 -1.84 -7.12
CA LYS A 155 14.49 -2.06 -8.25
C LYS A 155 13.39 -3.03 -7.86
N THR A 156 12.17 -2.52 -7.81
CA THR A 156 10.96 -3.30 -7.55
C THR A 156 9.93 -3.09 -8.64
N GLU A 157 8.94 -3.96 -8.65
CA GLU A 157 7.83 -3.96 -9.59
C GLU A 157 6.49 -3.88 -8.83
N PHE A 158 5.53 -3.15 -9.41
CA PHE A 158 4.16 -3.18 -8.93
C PHE A 158 3.44 -4.36 -9.59
N LEU A 159 3.15 -5.39 -8.80
CA LEU A 159 2.55 -6.63 -9.29
C LEU A 159 1.03 -6.62 -9.07
N PHE A 160 0.28 -6.65 -10.17
CA PHE A 160 -1.17 -6.75 -10.17
C PHE A 160 -1.64 -8.19 -10.39
N ILE A 161 -2.43 -8.68 -9.44
CA ILE A 161 -2.85 -10.07 -9.33
C ILE A 161 -4.37 -10.15 -9.49
N GLU A 162 -4.86 -10.87 -10.50
CA GLU A 162 -6.31 -10.99 -10.75
C GLU A 162 -6.66 -12.31 -11.47
N PRO A 163 -7.70 -13.05 -11.04
CA PRO A 163 -8.46 -12.83 -9.81
C PRO A 163 -7.62 -13.17 -8.56
N PHE A 164 -7.89 -12.50 -7.44
CA PHE A 164 -7.25 -12.83 -6.16
C PHE A 164 -8.12 -13.75 -5.30
N GLY A 165 -9.40 -13.40 -5.10
CA GLY A 165 -10.37 -14.21 -4.36
C GLY A 165 -10.32 -13.97 -2.85
N TYR A 166 -10.58 -15.01 -2.06
CA TYR A 166 -10.63 -14.92 -0.60
C TYR A 166 -9.23 -15.00 0.01
N ILE A 167 -8.95 -14.14 0.99
CA ILE A 167 -7.71 -14.21 1.78
C ILE A 167 -7.76 -15.36 2.79
N LYS A 168 -6.61 -15.86 3.23
CA LYS A 168 -6.55 -16.57 4.52
C LYS A 168 -6.73 -15.58 5.67
N GLU A 169 -6.95 -16.11 6.85
CA GLU A 169 -6.88 -15.31 8.07
C GLU A 169 -5.49 -14.67 8.16
N THR A 170 -5.48 -13.34 8.24
CA THR A 170 -4.27 -12.52 8.28
C THR A 170 -4.57 -11.22 8.98
N LYS A 171 -3.55 -10.41 9.23
CA LYS A 171 -3.72 -9.05 9.72
C LYS A 171 -3.81 -8.09 8.54
N LEU A 172 -4.78 -7.19 8.62
CA LEU A 172 -4.88 -6.09 7.65
C LEU A 172 -4.23 -4.85 8.24
N VAL A 173 -3.62 -4.05 7.37
CA VAL A 173 -2.96 -2.79 7.76
C VAL A 173 -3.84 -1.93 8.68
N GLY A 174 -3.30 -1.63 9.87
CA GLY A 174 -3.94 -0.77 10.87
C GLY A 174 -5.31 -1.21 11.36
N ILE A 175 -5.70 -2.47 11.17
CA ILE A 175 -6.89 -3.02 11.83
C ILE A 175 -6.52 -3.39 13.27
N ASP A 176 -7.31 -2.85 14.20
CA ASP A 176 -7.19 -3.01 15.65
C ASP A 176 -8.60 -3.06 16.27
N ASP A 177 -8.69 -3.19 17.59
CA ASP A 177 -9.94 -3.31 18.35
C ASP A 177 -10.84 -2.06 18.31
N SER A 178 -10.38 -0.93 17.74
CA SER A 178 -11.21 0.27 17.61
C SER A 178 -12.27 0.17 16.52
N PHE A 179 -12.26 -0.91 15.70
CA PHE A 179 -13.26 -1.19 14.67
C PHE A 179 -14.43 -2.05 15.13
N ASP A 180 -14.55 -2.31 16.44
CA ASP A 180 -15.53 -3.24 17.00
C ASP A 180 -16.96 -2.71 16.95
N PHE A 181 -17.58 -2.80 15.77
CA PHE A 181 -19.03 -2.81 15.64
C PHE A 181 -19.63 -4.18 16.05
N ILE A 182 -18.82 -5.26 16.08
CA ILE A 182 -19.25 -6.60 16.52
C ILE A 182 -18.12 -7.35 17.29
N PRO A 183 -18.34 -7.75 18.56
CA PRO A 183 -17.30 -8.21 19.49
C PRO A 183 -16.95 -9.71 19.45
N THR A 184 -17.08 -10.41 18.31
CA THR A 184 -16.87 -11.87 18.23
C THR A 184 -15.64 -12.32 17.44
N SER A 185 -14.85 -11.40 16.88
CA SER A 185 -13.60 -11.73 16.16
C SER A 185 -12.37 -11.42 17.02
N PRO A 186 -11.27 -12.20 16.92
CA PRO A 186 -10.01 -11.86 17.58
C PRO A 186 -9.54 -10.44 17.22
N PRO A 187 -8.81 -9.76 18.11
CA PRO A 187 -8.11 -8.53 17.78
C PRO A 187 -7.30 -8.71 16.51
N ASP A 188 -7.33 -7.74 15.60
CA ASP A 188 -6.48 -7.65 14.40
C ASP A 188 -6.54 -8.75 13.32
N GLU A 189 -7.17 -9.91 13.56
CA GLU A 189 -7.34 -10.96 12.54
C GLU A 189 -8.54 -10.70 11.62
N CYS A 190 -8.37 -11.03 10.34
CA CYS A 190 -9.37 -10.83 9.32
C CYS A 190 -9.24 -11.84 8.17
N ASN A 191 -10.37 -12.36 7.73
CA ASN A 191 -10.49 -13.16 6.52
C ASN A 191 -11.58 -12.60 5.57
N ASN A 192 -12.30 -11.55 6.01
CA ASN A 192 -13.38 -10.86 5.33
C ASN A 192 -13.05 -9.36 5.21
N PRO A 193 -12.23 -8.95 4.23
CA PRO A 193 -11.60 -7.62 4.21
C PRO A 193 -12.57 -6.43 4.12
N PHE A 194 -13.77 -6.63 3.56
CA PHE A 194 -14.76 -5.58 3.34
C PHE A 194 -15.96 -5.68 4.29
N PHE A 195 -15.70 -5.94 5.57
CA PHE A 195 -16.74 -6.18 6.59
C PHE A 195 -17.58 -4.94 6.95
N ALA A 196 -17.17 -3.73 6.56
CA ALA A 196 -18.00 -2.54 6.70
C ALA A 196 -18.89 -2.25 5.46
N ASP A 197 -18.77 -3.04 4.40
CA ASP A 197 -19.71 -3.02 3.28
C ASP A 197 -21.06 -3.64 3.70
N PRO A 198 -22.19 -2.91 3.60
CA PRO A 198 -23.51 -3.45 3.92
C PRO A 198 -23.90 -4.72 3.14
N TYR A 199 -23.27 -4.99 1.99
CA TYR A 199 -23.54 -6.17 1.16
C TYR A 199 -22.75 -7.42 1.59
N ASN A 200 -21.82 -7.31 2.54
CA ASN A 200 -21.01 -8.42 3.05
C ASN A 200 -21.28 -8.68 4.53
N SER A 201 -20.85 -9.85 5.02
CA SER A 201 -20.92 -10.17 6.45
C SER A 201 -20.20 -9.09 7.26
N PRO A 202 -20.76 -8.67 8.41
CA PRO A 202 -20.10 -7.70 9.28
C PRO A 202 -19.00 -8.31 10.15
N LEU A 203 -18.81 -9.63 10.14
CA LEU A 203 -17.76 -10.31 10.90
C LEU A 203 -16.41 -10.19 10.20
N ARG A 204 -15.33 -9.92 10.95
CA ARG A 204 -13.96 -9.95 10.38
C ARG A 204 -13.53 -11.36 9.99
N ILE A 205 -14.03 -12.36 10.72
CA ILE A 205 -13.81 -13.78 10.46
C ILE A 205 -15.13 -14.46 10.10
N VAL A 206 -15.20 -14.99 8.88
CA VAL A 206 -16.32 -15.79 8.39
C VAL A 206 -15.86 -17.22 8.10
N ASN A 207 -16.56 -18.19 8.70
CA ASN A 207 -16.30 -19.62 8.48
C ASN A 207 -17.01 -20.10 7.21
N GLY A 208 -16.28 -20.15 6.10
CA GLY A 208 -16.79 -20.57 4.80
C GLY A 208 -16.95 -19.40 3.83
N PHE A 209 -18.00 -19.45 3.00
CA PHE A 209 -18.31 -18.42 1.99
C PHE A 209 -19.41 -17.45 2.43
N GLU A 210 -20.19 -17.79 3.44
CA GLU A 210 -21.33 -17.00 3.92
C GLU A 210 -21.41 -17.08 5.44
N ASP A 211 -21.90 -16.01 6.04
CA ASP A 211 -22.21 -15.94 7.47
C ASP A 211 -23.63 -16.45 7.71
N ILE A 212 -23.73 -17.77 7.90
CA ILE A 212 -25.00 -18.46 8.15
C ILE A 212 -25.70 -18.03 9.45
N ASN A 213 -24.99 -17.30 10.33
CA ASN A 213 -25.53 -16.86 11.62
C ASN A 213 -26.01 -15.40 11.59
N HIS A 214 -25.62 -14.61 10.59
CA HIS A 214 -26.01 -13.20 10.45
C HIS A 214 -26.48 -12.92 9.01
N ASP A 215 -27.79 -13.05 8.81
CA ASP A 215 -28.50 -12.71 7.56
C ASP A 215 -28.06 -13.46 6.29
N ASN A 216 -27.23 -14.51 6.42
CA ASN A 216 -26.62 -15.24 5.29
C ASN A 216 -25.82 -14.32 4.36
N LEU A 217 -25.19 -13.27 4.92
CA LEU A 217 -24.40 -12.35 4.13
C LEU A 217 -23.09 -13.00 3.67
N PRO A 218 -22.65 -12.74 2.43
CA PRO A 218 -21.45 -13.37 1.90
C PRO A 218 -20.20 -12.85 2.63
N ARG A 219 -19.22 -13.73 2.75
CA ARG A 219 -17.84 -13.33 2.98
C ARG A 219 -17.38 -12.51 1.78
N SER A 220 -16.66 -11.43 2.03
CA SER A 220 -16.07 -10.63 0.97
C SER A 220 -14.73 -11.21 0.50
N GLY A 221 -14.42 -10.98 -0.78
CA GLY A 221 -13.16 -11.35 -1.39
C GLY A 221 -12.63 -10.23 -2.28
N PHE A 222 -11.37 -10.34 -2.67
CA PHE A 222 -10.71 -9.42 -3.57
C PHE A 222 -11.00 -9.78 -5.03
N GLY A 223 -11.50 -8.81 -5.81
CA GLY A 223 -11.51 -8.95 -7.27
C GLY A 223 -10.07 -9.07 -7.80
N ASN A 224 -9.17 -8.26 -7.25
CA ASN A 224 -7.74 -8.25 -7.55
C ASN A 224 -6.96 -7.81 -6.31
N HIS A 225 -5.65 -7.96 -6.35
CA HIS A 225 -4.75 -7.49 -5.30
C HIS A 225 -3.44 -6.97 -5.88
N ALA A 226 -2.85 -6.00 -5.22
CA ALA A 226 -1.58 -5.42 -5.60
C ALA A 226 -0.54 -5.65 -4.53
N VAL A 227 0.67 -6.01 -4.94
CA VAL A 227 1.82 -6.23 -4.06
C VAL A 227 3.08 -5.62 -4.67
N CYS A 228 4.10 -5.42 -3.84
CA CYS A 228 5.43 -5.13 -4.32
C CYS A 228 6.15 -6.44 -4.64
N ALA A 229 6.71 -6.52 -5.84
CA ALA A 229 7.52 -7.64 -6.31
C ALA A 229 8.98 -7.19 -6.41
N PHE A 230 9.88 -8.02 -5.91
CA PHE A 230 11.32 -7.77 -5.95
C PHE A 230 12.02 -8.96 -6.60
N LEU A 231 12.98 -8.66 -7.47
CA LEU A 231 13.84 -9.64 -8.08
C LEU A 231 15.29 -9.28 -7.79
N SER A 232 15.99 -10.17 -7.11
CA SER A 232 17.41 -9.97 -6.80
C SER A 232 18.26 -9.73 -8.06
N LYS A 233 19.41 -9.09 -7.87
CA LYS A 233 20.42 -8.84 -8.92
C LYS A 233 19.92 -7.94 -10.04
N ASN A 234 19.13 -6.91 -9.70
CA ASN A 234 18.65 -5.89 -10.64
C ASN A 234 17.82 -6.44 -11.82
N LYS A 235 17.20 -7.61 -11.65
CA LYS A 235 16.31 -8.20 -12.66
C LYS A 235 14.92 -7.58 -12.60
N THR A 236 14.19 -7.75 -13.69
CA THR A 236 12.79 -7.34 -13.88
C THR A 236 12.02 -8.49 -14.52
N TYR A 237 10.69 -8.40 -14.57
CA TYR A 237 9.86 -9.37 -15.26
C TYR A 237 10.21 -9.53 -16.75
N SER A 238 10.69 -8.46 -17.40
CA SER A 238 11.13 -8.53 -18.80
C SER A 238 12.27 -9.53 -19.00
N ASP A 239 13.13 -9.72 -17.99
CA ASP A 239 14.20 -10.74 -18.04
C ASP A 239 13.66 -12.18 -18.01
N TYR A 240 12.39 -12.35 -17.64
CA TYR A 240 11.69 -13.62 -17.56
C TYR A 240 10.58 -13.76 -18.61
N ALA A 241 10.57 -12.93 -19.66
CA ALA A 241 9.50 -12.90 -20.66
C ALA A 241 9.18 -14.28 -21.27
N ASN A 242 10.15 -15.19 -21.32
CA ASN A 242 10.00 -16.55 -21.86
C ASN A 242 9.98 -17.66 -20.79
N ASP A 243 10.12 -17.33 -19.50
CA ASP A 243 10.15 -18.30 -18.40
C ASP A 243 9.42 -17.79 -17.15
N ARG A 244 8.10 -17.73 -17.28
CA ARG A 244 7.20 -17.37 -16.18
C ARG A 244 7.33 -18.29 -14.96
N ASN A 245 7.63 -19.57 -15.18
CA ASN A 245 7.77 -20.52 -14.09
C ASN A 245 8.99 -20.20 -13.22
N GLN A 246 10.08 -19.74 -13.84
CA GLN A 246 11.23 -19.27 -13.10
C GLN A 246 10.96 -17.93 -12.41
N TYR A 247 10.23 -17.00 -13.06
CA TYR A 247 9.80 -15.76 -12.41
C TYR A 247 9.05 -16.03 -11.10
N GLU A 248 8.07 -16.93 -11.11
CA GLU A 248 7.27 -17.25 -9.91
C GLU A 248 8.11 -17.84 -8.76
N LYS A 249 9.28 -18.41 -9.05
CA LYS A 249 10.22 -18.95 -8.05
C LYS A 249 11.19 -17.89 -7.52
N ASP A 250 11.61 -16.98 -8.39
CA ASP A 250 12.65 -15.99 -8.10
C ASP A 250 12.08 -14.69 -7.52
N VAL A 251 10.84 -14.33 -7.88
CA VAL A 251 10.20 -13.11 -7.40
C VAL A 251 9.90 -13.23 -5.92
N LEU A 252 10.31 -12.25 -5.14
CA LEU A 252 9.97 -12.11 -3.73
C LEU A 252 8.84 -11.10 -3.58
N ILE A 253 7.82 -11.44 -2.82
CA ILE A 253 6.61 -10.66 -2.62
C ILE A 253 6.63 -9.97 -1.27
N TYR A 254 6.37 -8.67 -1.31
CA TYR A 254 6.24 -7.80 -0.16
C TYR A 254 4.84 -7.18 -0.15
N ASP A 255 4.07 -7.48 0.88
CA ASP A 255 2.68 -7.05 1.01
C ASP A 255 2.45 -6.44 2.39
N ALA A 256 2.27 -5.12 2.42
CA ALA A 256 1.94 -4.37 3.63
C ALA A 256 0.44 -4.19 3.84
N CYS A 257 -0.41 -4.72 2.96
CA CYS A 257 -1.86 -4.58 3.02
C CYS A 257 -2.53 -5.74 3.74
N ALA A 258 -2.24 -6.97 3.30
CA ALA A 258 -2.81 -8.21 3.84
C ALA A 258 -1.67 -9.11 4.36
N GLY A 259 -1.09 -8.73 5.49
CA GLY A 259 0.16 -9.29 5.96
C GLY A 259 0.56 -8.86 7.38
N PRO A 260 1.82 -8.41 7.61
CA PRO A 260 2.83 -8.15 6.59
C PRO A 260 3.40 -9.45 6.02
N ILE A 261 3.54 -9.52 4.70
CA ILE A 261 4.28 -10.60 4.03
C ILE A 261 5.64 -10.08 3.59
N LEU A 262 6.68 -10.85 3.93
CA LEU A 262 8.07 -10.42 3.92
C LEU A 262 8.89 -11.38 3.06
N GLY A 263 9.05 -11.04 1.78
CA GLY A 263 9.97 -11.74 0.89
C GLY A 263 9.60 -13.19 0.57
N LEU A 264 8.31 -13.54 0.48
CA LEU A 264 7.90 -14.88 0.06
C LEU A 264 7.93 -15.00 -1.46
N ASN A 265 8.36 -16.15 -1.98
CA ASN A 265 8.19 -16.38 -3.42
C ASN A 265 6.71 -16.49 -3.82
N PHE A 266 6.39 -16.36 -5.09
CA PHE A 266 4.99 -16.30 -5.52
C PHE A 266 4.18 -17.55 -5.14
N SER A 267 4.81 -18.74 -5.17
CA SER A 267 4.15 -19.99 -4.75
C SER A 267 3.86 -20.00 -3.25
N GLN A 268 4.82 -19.59 -2.43
CA GLN A 268 4.67 -19.45 -0.98
C GLN A 268 3.61 -18.40 -0.64
N TYR A 269 3.70 -17.23 -1.27
CA TYR A 269 2.74 -16.14 -1.13
C TYR A 269 1.31 -16.61 -1.42
N LYS A 270 1.06 -17.29 -2.54
CA LYS A 270 -0.25 -17.88 -2.86
C LYS A 270 -0.74 -18.79 -1.73
N SER A 271 0.13 -19.67 -1.23
CA SER A 271 -0.23 -20.62 -0.17
C SER A 271 -0.48 -19.95 1.19
N THR A 272 0.13 -18.80 1.46
CA THR A 272 0.00 -18.07 2.72
C THR A 272 -1.18 -17.10 2.70
N ALA A 273 -1.37 -16.38 1.59
CA ALA A 273 -2.31 -15.27 1.51
C ALA A 273 -3.72 -15.69 1.07
N VAL A 274 -3.87 -16.79 0.32
CA VAL A 274 -5.13 -17.09 -0.39
C VAL A 274 -5.80 -18.34 0.18
N ALA A 275 -7.07 -18.21 0.57
CA ALA A 275 -7.84 -19.32 1.14
C ALA A 275 -8.39 -20.25 0.07
N TYR A 276 -9.25 -19.75 -0.81
CA TYR A 276 -9.90 -20.50 -1.90
C TYR A 276 -10.43 -19.50 -2.96
N ASN A 277 -10.67 -19.97 -4.19
CA ASN A 277 -11.42 -19.22 -5.21
C ASN A 277 -12.79 -19.91 -5.41
N SER A 278 -13.89 -19.14 -5.43
CA SER A 278 -15.28 -19.62 -5.55
C SER A 278 -15.62 -20.31 -6.88
N SER A 279 -14.67 -20.52 -7.80
CA SER A 279 -15.01 -21.05 -9.13
C SER A 279 -14.15 -22.19 -9.69
N ASN A 280 -12.90 -22.42 -9.26
CA ASN A 280 -12.07 -23.63 -9.55
C ASN A 280 -10.60 -23.37 -9.10
N PRO A 281 -9.69 -24.37 -9.06
CA PRO A 281 -8.49 -24.34 -8.22
C PRO A 281 -7.52 -23.20 -8.57
N ILE A 282 -7.02 -22.48 -7.55
CA ILE A 282 -5.71 -21.80 -7.41
C ILE A 282 -5.04 -21.25 -8.71
N TYR A 283 -5.80 -20.73 -9.69
CA TYR A 283 -5.21 -20.04 -10.85
C TYR A 283 -5.16 -18.54 -10.59
N ILE A 284 -4.34 -18.16 -9.60
CA ILE A 284 -3.91 -16.78 -9.47
C ILE A 284 -2.94 -16.52 -10.62
N THR A 285 -3.35 -15.65 -11.54
CA THR A 285 -2.51 -15.22 -12.65
C THR A 285 -1.99 -13.82 -12.37
N ILE A 286 -0.66 -13.68 -12.48
CA ILE A 286 -0.02 -12.40 -12.76
C ILE A 286 -0.63 -11.88 -14.06
N LYS A 287 -1.35 -10.76 -13.97
CA LYS A 287 -2.01 -10.15 -15.14
C LYS A 287 -1.22 -8.99 -15.71
N ARG A 288 -0.63 -8.16 -14.85
CA ARG A 288 0.11 -6.98 -15.31
C ARG A 288 1.16 -6.58 -14.29
N ILE A 289 2.29 -6.15 -14.80
CA ILE A 289 3.33 -5.50 -14.02
C ILE A 289 3.36 -4.06 -14.49
N TYR A 290 3.25 -3.16 -13.53
CA TYR A 290 3.32 -1.74 -13.78
C TYR A 290 4.68 -1.24 -13.31
N ASN A 291 5.34 -0.48 -14.17
CA ASN A 291 6.35 0.44 -13.72
C ASN A 291 5.63 1.69 -13.21
N LEU A 292 5.99 2.16 -12.02
CA LEU A 292 5.60 3.48 -11.57
C LEU A 292 6.23 4.50 -12.51
N ASN A 293 5.39 5.20 -13.26
CA ASN A 293 5.87 6.13 -14.28
C ASN A 293 6.11 7.51 -13.70
N GLU A 294 5.31 7.90 -12.70
CA GLU A 294 5.30 9.25 -12.15
C GLU A 294 5.00 9.19 -10.64
N VAL A 295 5.80 9.92 -9.86
CA VAL A 295 5.52 10.21 -8.45
C VAL A 295 5.12 11.67 -8.36
N PHE A 296 3.86 11.92 -7.98
CA PHE A 296 3.34 13.27 -7.87
C PHE A 296 3.72 13.92 -6.56
N TRP A 297 4.02 15.20 -6.68
CA TRP A 297 4.28 16.08 -5.56
C TRP A 297 3.27 17.22 -5.62
N ASP A 298 2.24 17.14 -4.79
CA ASP A 298 1.39 18.27 -4.53
C ASP A 298 2.02 19.03 -3.37
N ASP A 299 2.36 20.30 -3.62
CA ASP A 299 2.68 21.26 -2.58
C ASP A 299 1.47 21.37 -1.64
N ILE A 300 1.49 20.59 -0.56
CA ILE A 300 0.55 20.75 0.55
C ILE A 300 1.11 21.93 1.35
N HIS A 301 0.84 23.15 0.86
CA HIS A 301 1.05 24.41 1.55
C HIS A 301 0.07 24.58 2.71
#